data_AF-A0A4R5CHH9-F1
#
_entry.id   AF-A0A4R5CHH9-F1
#
_cell.length_a   1.000
_cell.length_b   1.000
_cell.length_c   1.000
_cell.angle_alpha   90.00
_cell.angle_beta   90.00
_cell.angle_gamma   90.00
#
_symmetry.space_group_name_H-M   'P 1'
#
loop_
_entity.id
_entity.type
_entity.pdbx_description
1 polymer ?
#
loop_
_entity_poly.entity_id
_entity_poly.type
_entity_poly.pdbx_seq_one_letter_code
_entity_poly.pdbx_strand_id
1 'polypeptide(L)'
;MASIKRPMFETHVLEGLCRTIGDSADGLTGTEIGQILLNSNIPDIDSQNTKWRRLYSAFADWQNKNQCSNHILRFVQDALQPVRYIGKEEVFSY
;
A
#
# COMPACT_ATOMS: atom_id res chain seq x y z
N MET A 1 -15.12 -12.32 -16.63
CA MET A 1 -15.54 -11.00 -16.10
C MET A 1 -14.52 -9.98 -16.57
N ALA A 2 -14.94 -8.95 -17.31
CA ALA A 2 -14.03 -7.89 -17.75
C ALA A 2 -13.48 -7.16 -16.51
N SER A 3 -12.16 -7.17 -16.33
CA SER A 3 -11.52 -6.49 -15.20
C SER A 3 -11.64 -4.99 -15.42
N ILE A 4 -12.54 -4.33 -14.68
CA ILE A 4 -12.68 -2.87 -14.71
C ILE A 4 -11.33 -2.29 -14.28
N LYS A 5 -10.64 -1.60 -15.19
CA LYS A 5 -9.41 -0.88 -14.86
C LYS A 5 -9.78 0.40 -14.10
N ARG A 6 -9.30 0.52 -12.87
CA ARG A 6 -9.39 1.75 -12.09
C ARG A 6 -8.32 2.73 -12.55
N PRO A 7 -8.64 4.04 -12.61
CA PRO A 7 -7.69 5.06 -13.05
C PRO A 7 -6.46 5.08 -12.15
N MET A 8 -5.33 5.50 -12.70
CA MET A 8 -4.11 5.72 -11.94
C MET A 8 -4.32 6.76 -10.85
N PHE A 9 -3.58 6.63 -9.76
CA PHE A 9 -3.54 7.67 -8.75
C PHE A 9 -2.64 8.80 -9.22
N GLU A 10 -3.10 10.04 -9.02
CA GLU A 10 -2.22 11.19 -9.15
C GLU A 10 -1.06 11.09 -8.15
N THR A 11 0.09 11.63 -8.53
CA THR A 11 1.34 11.55 -7.76
C THR A 11 1.17 11.97 -6.29
N HIS A 12 0.44 13.06 -6.05
CA HIS A 12 0.22 13.59 -4.71
C HIS A 12 -0.68 12.67 -3.86
N VAL A 13 -1.70 12.05 -4.48
CA VAL A 13 -2.58 11.08 -3.81
C VAL A 13 -1.80 9.83 -3.45
N LEU A 14 -0.97 9.35 -4.37
CA LEU A 14 -0.14 8.17 -4.14
C LEU A 14 0.87 8.41 -3.02
N GLU A 15 1.54 9.57 -3.01
CA GLU A 15 2.47 9.92 -1.94
C GLU A 15 1.76 10.02 -0.59
N GLY A 16 0.61 10.69 -0.51
CA GLY A 16 -0.18 10.80 0.71
C GLY A 16 -0.56 9.43 1.27
N LEU A 17 -1.06 8.55 0.39
CA LEU A 17 -1.42 7.17 0.74
C LEU A 17 -0.21 6.39 1.28
N CYS A 18 0.94 6.45 0.60
CA CYS A 18 2.14 5.77 1.03
C CYS A 18 2.68 6.29 2.37
N ARG A 19 2.57 7.60 2.62
CA ARG A 19 2.96 8.21 3.89
C ARG A 19 2.05 7.79 5.04
N THR A 20 0.73 7.77 4.82
CA THR A 20 -0.23 7.31 5.84
C THR A 20 -0.02 5.83 6.19
N ILE A 21 0.16 4.97 5.20
CA ILE A 21 0.36 3.53 5.45
C ILE A 21 1.76 3.25 6.01
N GLY A 22 2.76 3.98 5.54
CA GLY A 22 4.15 3.84 5.93
C GLY A 22 4.53 4.63 7.19
N ASP A 23 3.56 5.16 7.92
CA ASP A 23 3.82 5.94 9.13
C ASP A 23 4.59 5.12 10.19
N SER A 24 5.41 5.79 10.98
CA SER A 24 6.29 5.13 11.95
C SER A 24 5.62 4.88 13.30
N ALA A 25 4.59 5.64 13.66
CA ALA A 25 3.90 5.51 14.94
C ALA A 25 2.79 4.45 14.88
N ASP A 26 1.99 4.47 13.80
CA ASP A 26 0.79 3.62 13.69
C ASP A 26 0.70 2.84 12.36
N GLY A 27 1.67 3.06 11.45
CA GLY A 27 1.68 2.42 10.13
C GLY A 27 2.18 0.98 10.13
N LEU A 28 2.12 0.35 8.94
CA LEU A 28 2.61 -1.02 8.74
C LEU A 28 4.11 -1.13 9.02
N THR A 29 4.54 -2.27 9.56
CA THR A 29 5.97 -2.60 9.67
C THR A 29 6.58 -2.88 8.30
N GLY A 30 7.91 -2.77 8.19
CA GLY A 30 8.61 -3.08 6.94
C GLY A 30 8.40 -4.52 6.45
N THR A 31 8.23 -5.46 7.37
CA THR A 31 7.91 -6.86 7.06
C THR A 31 6.49 -7.01 6.53
N GLU A 32 5.51 -6.38 7.19
CA GLU A 32 4.11 -6.39 6.74
C GLU A 32 3.96 -5.77 5.35
N ILE A 33 4.67 -4.66 5.08
CA ILE A 33 4.69 -4.04 3.75
C ILE A 33 5.14 -5.05 2.68
N GLY A 34 6.25 -5.76 2.92
CA GLY A 34 6.75 -6.76 1.98
C GLY A 34 5.75 -7.91 1.75
N GLN A 35 5.12 -8.40 2.81
CA GLN A 35 4.12 -9.46 2.73
C GLN A 35 2.88 -9.03 1.94
N ILE A 36 2.37 -7.82 2.17
CA ILE A 36 1.16 -7.33 1.49
C ILE A 36 1.46 -6.96 0.02
N LEU A 37 2.64 -6.42 -0.28
CA LEU A 37 3.11 -6.20 -1.65
C LEU A 37 3.13 -7.52 -2.44
N LEU A 38 3.69 -8.58 -1.84
CA LEU A 38 3.72 -9.92 -2.42
C LEU A 38 2.30 -10.45 -2.67
N ASN A 39 1.41 -10.38 -1.68
CA ASN A 39 0.02 -10.81 -1.82
C ASN A 39 -0.74 -10.03 -2.91
N SER A 40 -0.40 -8.74 -3.07
CA SER A 40 -1.00 -7.86 -4.08
C SER A 40 -0.34 -8.00 -5.45
N ASN A 41 0.61 -8.91 -5.65
CA ASN A 41 1.38 -9.05 -6.89
C ASN A 41 2.03 -7.71 -7.34
N ILE A 42 2.55 -6.95 -6.38
CA ILE A 42 3.33 -5.73 -6.64
C ILE A 42 4.79 -6.04 -6.29
N PRO A 43 5.74 -5.90 -7.24
CA PRO A 43 7.14 -6.14 -6.96
C PRO A 43 7.70 -5.07 -6.02
N ASP A 44 8.45 -5.53 -5.02
CA ASP A 44 9.16 -4.66 -4.09
C ASP A 44 10.54 -4.31 -4.66
N ILE A 45 10.62 -3.15 -5.33
CA ILE A 45 11.81 -2.73 -6.08
C ILE A 45 12.82 -1.92 -5.26
N ASP A 46 12.45 -1.47 -4.06
CA ASP A 46 13.20 -0.48 -3.28
C ASP A 46 13.16 -0.78 -1.77
N SER A 47 13.49 -2.02 -1.42
CA SER A 47 13.30 -2.60 -0.08
C SER A 47 14.16 -1.96 1.02
N GLN A 48 15.23 -1.25 0.65
CA GLN A 48 16.18 -0.60 1.57
C GLN A 48 15.79 0.83 1.95
N ASN A 49 14.75 1.39 1.32
CA ASN A 49 14.35 2.77 1.54
C ASN A 49 13.38 2.90 2.72
N THR A 50 13.05 4.14 3.11
CA THR A 50 12.01 4.39 4.12
C THR A 50 10.68 3.75 3.68
N LYS A 51 9.88 3.25 4.63
CA LYS A 51 8.62 2.53 4.38
C LYS A 51 7.74 3.19 3.32
N TRP A 52 7.49 4.49 3.44
CA TRP A 52 6.65 5.23 2.50
C TRP A 52 7.29 5.37 1.11
N ARG A 53 8.62 5.59 1.02
CA ARG A 53 9.33 5.66 -0.27
C ARG A 53 9.34 4.32 -0.99
N ARG A 54 9.56 3.23 -0.24
CA ARG A 54 9.47 1.86 -0.74
C ARG A 54 8.10 1.57 -1.37
N LEU A 55 7.02 1.90 -0.66
CA LEU A 55 5.65 1.79 -1.16
C LEU A 55 5.42 2.65 -2.39
N TYR A 56 5.85 3.91 -2.36
CA TYR A 56 5.67 4.85 -3.46
C TYR A 56 6.37 4.36 -4.73
N SER A 57 7.64 3.93 -4.63
CA SER A 57 8.41 3.38 -5.73
C SER A 57 7.73 2.14 -6.33
N ALA A 58 7.30 1.20 -5.49
CA ALA A 58 6.62 -0.01 -5.93
C ALA A 58 5.28 0.28 -6.63
N PHE A 59 4.47 1.18 -6.07
CA PHE A 59 3.18 1.55 -6.64
C PHE A 59 3.31 2.35 -7.92
N ALA A 60 4.22 3.32 -7.97
CA ALA A 60 4.48 4.13 -9.14
C ALA A 60 4.95 3.26 -10.31
N ASP A 61 5.91 2.37 -10.08
CA ASP A 61 6.39 1.41 -11.09
C ASP A 61 5.25 0.51 -11.60
N TRP A 62 4.47 -0.06 -10.68
CA TRP A 62 3.39 -0.96 -11.04
C TRP A 62 2.28 -0.26 -11.83
N GLN A 63 1.80 0.90 -11.40
CA GLN A 63 0.74 1.63 -12.11
C GLN A 63 1.21 2.16 -13.45
N ASN A 64 2.47 2.60 -13.57
CA ASN A 64 3.02 3.09 -14.83
C ASN A 64 3.16 1.95 -15.85
N LYS A 65 3.50 0.73 -15.41
CA LYS A 65 3.57 -0.46 -16.28
C LYS A 65 2.19 -0.96 -16.70
N ASN A 66 1.23 -1.01 -15.78
CA ASN A 66 -0.09 -1.61 -16.00
C ASN A 66 -1.17 -0.62 -16.43
N GLN A 67 -0.86 0.68 -16.36
CA GLN A 67 -1.75 1.80 -16.65
C GLN A 67 -3.09 1.73 -15.88
N CYS A 68 -3.03 1.31 -14.61
CA CYS A 68 -4.17 1.23 -13.70
C CYS A 68 -3.73 1.16 -12.23
N SER A 69 -4.66 1.29 -11.29
CA SER A 69 -4.41 1.23 -9.84
C SER A 69 -4.97 -0.01 -9.14
N ASN A 70 -5.42 -1.02 -9.90
CA ASN A 70 -6.15 -2.17 -9.37
C ASN A 70 -5.40 -2.92 -8.27
N HIS A 71 -4.11 -3.19 -8.43
CA HIS A 71 -3.34 -3.91 -7.42
C HIS A 71 -2.97 -3.01 -6.23
N ILE A 72 -2.84 -1.70 -6.45
CA ILE A 72 -2.66 -0.73 -5.35
C ILE A 72 -3.91 -0.72 -4.48
N LEU A 73 -5.09 -0.70 -5.07
CA LEU A 73 -6.35 -0.82 -4.34
C LEU A 73 -6.46 -2.15 -3.59
N ARG A 74 -5.98 -3.25 -4.20
CA ARG A 74 -5.91 -4.54 -3.53
C ARG A 74 -4.99 -4.49 -2.30
N PHE A 75 -3.80 -3.90 -2.46
CA PHE A 75 -2.88 -3.66 -1.35
C PHE A 75 -3.55 -2.87 -0.22
N VAL A 76 -4.24 -1.79 -0.54
CA VAL A 76 -4.94 -0.96 0.45
C VAL A 76 -6.03 -1.77 1.17
N GLN A 77 -6.79 -2.58 0.44
CA GLN A 77 -7.79 -3.48 1.05
C GLN A 77 -7.14 -4.47 2.00
N ASP A 78 -6.04 -5.11 1.61
CA ASP A 78 -5.30 -6.08 2.43
C ASP A 78 -4.61 -5.40 3.64
N ALA A 79 -4.15 -4.15 3.49
CA ALA A 79 -3.57 -3.35 4.57
C ALA A 79 -4.61 -2.91 5.61
N LEU A 80 -5.82 -2.55 5.15
CA LEU A 80 -6.90 -2.05 6.00
C LEU A 80 -7.88 -3.15 6.43
N GLN A 81 -7.54 -4.44 6.28
CA GLN A 81 -8.44 -5.50 6.70
C GLN A 81 -8.70 -5.45 8.20
N PRO A 82 -9.96 -5.48 8.66
CA PRO A 82 -10.32 -5.32 10.07
C PRO A 82 -9.71 -6.40 10.96
N VAL A 83 -9.49 -7.60 10.42
CA VAL A 83 -8.81 -8.70 11.14
C VAL A 83 -7.41 -8.32 11.64
N ARG A 84 -6.72 -7.38 10.98
CA ARG A 84 -5.39 -6.89 11.39
C ARG A 84 -5.42 -5.96 12.59
N TYR A 85 -6.62 -5.47 12.93
CA TYR A 85 -6.84 -4.52 14.00
C TYR A 85 -7.58 -5.14 15.20
N ILE A 86 -7.84 -6.45 15.16
CA ILE A 86 -8.37 -7.17 16.33
C ILE A 86 -7.35 -7.08 17.46
N GLY A 87 -7.77 -6.57 18.61
CA GLY A 87 -6.89 -6.36 19.78
C GLY A 87 -5.99 -5.12 19.69
N LYS A 88 -6.16 -4.27 18.67
CA LYS A 88 -5.52 -2.95 18.54
C LYS A 88 -6.56 -1.82 18.63
N GLU A 89 -7.47 -1.93 19.58
CA GLU A 89 -8.56 -0.96 19.78
C GLU A 89 -8.02 0.44 20.14
N GLU A 90 -6.81 0.49 20.70
CA GLU A 90 -6.07 1.72 21.00
C GLU A 90 -5.78 2.59 19.77
N VAL A 91 -5.65 1.99 18.58
CA VAL A 91 -5.45 2.70 17.30
C VAL A 91 -6.63 3.60 16.95
N PHE A 92 -7.83 3.25 17.43
CA PHE A 92 -9.07 3.98 17.14
C PHE A 92 -9.60 4.77 18.34
N SER A 93 -8.88 4.74 19.47
CA SER A 93 -9.28 5.46 20.67
C SER A 93 -8.64 6.84 20.70
N TYR A 94 -9.43 7.87 20.95
CA TYR A 94 -9.04 9.30 20.95
C TYR A 94 -8.98 9.86 22.37
#